data_AF-A0A9P7VDT5-F1
#
_entry.id   AF-A0A9P7VDT5-F1
#
_cell.length_a   1.000
_cell.length_b   1.000
_cell.length_c   1.000
_cell.angle_alpha   90.00
_cell.angle_beta   90.00
_cell.angle_gamma   90.00
#
_symmetry.space_group_name_H-M   'P 1'
#
loop_
_entity.id
_entity.type
_entity.pdbx_description
1 polymer ?
#
loop_
_entity_poly.entity_id
_entity_poly.type
_entity_poly.pdbx_seq_one_letter_code
_entity_poly.pdbx_strand_id
1 'polypeptide(L)'
;MKILHTYRGLLRSVRRLPLDVITLERAKSELKNRFKDSHGPQSSLVTKWQATFDAILLRHDYSRINDVFDDLFKKRTRNSMSKWLYQLRETDYLKLKPYWPQVELIQEIIDNESNVVTKYDQKLARQRTNDICVYDFLKLDKQRNNSVEMYDLSPIKRQLEVPTDSYKCIVERAKELFDFLMKNHSRLDISNKVANFEMIYEPTTTGLPWSADYRDLRLRKHISNIKLLFESNLPMKQDDLAQLSSIMLDPNFTINPIFYKVMIREREKALETPPNPLVSKHLQLKQLLVQ
;
A
#
# COMPACT_ATOMS: atom_id res chain seq x y z
N MET A 1 23.14 -28.14 5.70
CA MET A 1 24.05 -27.24 6.47
C MET A 1 23.90 -25.75 6.17
N LYS A 2 23.59 -25.29 4.94
CA LYS A 2 23.50 -23.85 4.61
C LYS A 2 22.39 -23.09 5.35
N ILE A 3 21.22 -23.69 5.55
CA ILE A 3 20.03 -23.05 6.16
C ILE A 3 20.26 -22.62 7.61
N LEU A 4 20.78 -23.53 8.44
CA LEU A 4 21.07 -23.25 9.86
C LEU A 4 22.15 -22.17 10.03
N HIS A 5 23.12 -22.13 9.13
CA HIS A 5 24.16 -21.11 9.13
C HIS A 5 23.56 -19.72 8.82
N THR A 6 22.77 -19.62 7.76
CA THR A 6 22.07 -18.37 7.38
C THR A 6 21.14 -17.89 8.50
N TYR A 7 20.34 -18.79 9.07
CA TYR A 7 19.45 -18.46 10.19
C TYR A 7 20.22 -17.92 11.40
N ARG A 8 21.30 -18.59 11.82
CA ARG A 8 22.16 -18.11 12.93
C ARG A 8 22.81 -16.76 12.60
N GLY A 9 23.22 -16.54 11.36
CA GLY A 9 23.79 -15.27 10.89
C GLY A 9 22.79 -14.12 11.01
N LEU A 10 21.57 -14.31 10.50
CA LEU A 10 20.49 -13.33 10.62
C LEU A 10 20.08 -13.09 12.07
N LEU A 11 20.01 -14.14 12.89
CA LEU A 11 19.67 -14.00 14.30
C LEU A 11 20.72 -13.20 15.09
N ARG A 12 22.01 -13.33 14.74
CA ARG A 12 23.06 -12.46 15.28
C ARG A 12 22.88 -11.02 14.81
N SER A 13 22.51 -10.81 13.56
CA SER A 13 22.27 -9.48 12.98
C SER A 13 21.09 -8.80 13.68
N VAL A 14 19.97 -9.50 13.88
CA VAL A 14 18.82 -9.01 14.66
C VAL A 14 19.28 -8.56 16.05
N ARG A 15 20.05 -9.38 16.78
CA ARG A 15 20.57 -9.03 18.12
C ARG A 15 21.50 -7.82 18.15
N ARG A 16 21.98 -7.35 17.00
CA ARG A 16 22.86 -6.18 16.89
C ARG A 16 22.11 -4.94 16.41
N LEU A 17 20.84 -5.03 16.05
CA LEU A 17 20.09 -3.87 15.59
C LEU A 17 19.92 -2.83 16.72
N PRO A 18 19.89 -1.53 16.37
CA PRO A 18 19.61 -0.44 17.30
C PRO A 18 18.11 -0.35 17.61
N LEU A 19 17.55 -1.42 18.16
CA LEU A 19 16.13 -1.54 18.51
C LEU A 19 15.99 -1.85 20.00
N ASP A 20 14.80 -1.66 20.53
CA ASP A 20 14.46 -2.01 21.90
C ASP A 20 14.34 -3.52 22.09
N VAL A 21 14.43 -3.97 23.35
CA VAL A 21 14.44 -5.40 23.68
C VAL A 21 13.16 -6.09 23.20
N ILE A 22 12.00 -5.43 23.31
CA ILE A 22 10.71 -6.03 22.98
C ILE A 22 10.58 -6.19 21.45
N THR A 23 10.93 -5.16 20.69
CA THR A 23 10.96 -5.22 19.22
C THR A 23 11.98 -6.24 18.73
N LEU A 24 13.12 -6.39 19.40
CA LEU A 24 14.09 -7.43 19.09
C LEU A 24 13.56 -8.84 19.31
N GLU A 25 12.84 -9.09 20.41
CA GLU A 25 12.20 -10.39 20.64
C GLU A 25 11.13 -10.70 19.59
N ARG A 26 10.38 -9.67 19.18
CA ARG A 26 9.42 -9.78 18.08
C ARG A 26 10.11 -10.12 16.76
N ALA A 27 11.20 -9.45 16.44
CA ALA A 27 12.00 -9.71 15.24
C ALA A 27 12.57 -11.13 15.22
N LYS A 28 13.05 -11.64 16.36
CA LYS A 28 13.50 -13.03 16.49
C LYS A 28 12.38 -14.03 16.24
N SER A 29 11.20 -13.77 16.81
CA SER A 29 10.02 -14.63 16.64
C SER A 29 9.53 -14.64 15.20
N GLU A 30 9.49 -13.47 14.55
CA GLU A 30 9.11 -13.33 13.16
C GLU A 30 10.13 -14.01 12.22
N LEU A 31 11.43 -13.86 12.46
CA LEU A 31 12.48 -14.58 11.73
C LEU A 31 12.29 -16.10 11.85
N LYS A 32 12.00 -16.60 13.06
CA LYS A 32 11.76 -18.02 13.31
C LYS A 32 10.55 -18.52 12.53
N ASN A 33 9.45 -17.77 12.53
CA ASN A 33 8.23 -18.14 11.79
C ASN A 33 8.50 -18.16 10.28
N ARG A 34 9.18 -17.15 9.73
CA ARG A 34 9.53 -17.10 8.31
C ARG A 34 10.40 -18.28 7.89
N PHE A 35 11.37 -18.70 8.69
CA PHE A 35 12.19 -19.88 8.39
C PHE A 35 11.44 -21.21 8.55
N LYS A 36 10.37 -21.25 9.35
CA LYS A 36 9.47 -22.42 9.42
C LYS A 36 8.55 -22.50 8.22
N ASP A 37 8.00 -21.35 7.80
CA ASP A 37 6.97 -21.28 6.76
C ASP A 37 7.55 -21.27 5.34
N SER A 38 8.80 -20.83 5.16
CA SER A 38 9.46 -20.79 3.85
C SER A 38 10.43 -21.96 3.66
N HIS A 39 10.46 -22.53 2.45
CA HIS A 39 11.30 -23.68 2.06
C HIS A 39 12.82 -23.37 2.00
N GLY A 40 13.33 -22.49 2.87
CA GLY A 40 14.77 -22.28 3.06
C GLY A 40 15.27 -20.84 2.85
N PRO A 41 16.60 -20.66 2.83
CA PRO A 41 17.28 -19.37 2.92
C PRO A 41 17.19 -18.52 1.65
N GLN A 42 16.64 -19.07 0.56
CA GLN A 42 16.43 -18.34 -0.70
C GLN A 42 15.04 -17.70 -0.81
N SER A 43 14.23 -17.74 0.26
CA SER A 43 12.96 -17.02 0.22
C SER A 43 13.21 -15.52 0.07
N SER A 44 12.43 -14.87 -0.79
CA SER A 44 12.54 -13.43 -1.09
C SER A 44 12.45 -12.56 0.17
N LEU A 45 11.73 -13.03 1.19
CA LEU A 45 11.59 -12.36 2.48
C LEU A 45 12.87 -12.44 3.32
N VAL A 46 13.54 -13.60 3.31
CA VAL A 46 14.80 -13.80 4.06
C VAL A 46 15.93 -13.00 3.42
N THR A 47 15.99 -12.96 2.08
CA THR A 47 16.98 -12.15 1.35
C THR A 47 16.73 -10.66 1.52
N LYS A 48 15.46 -10.21 1.54
CA LYS A 48 15.09 -8.82 1.87
C LYS A 48 15.60 -8.44 3.27
N TRP A 49 15.32 -9.26 4.27
CA TRP A 49 15.76 -9.02 5.65
C TRP A 49 17.28 -8.96 5.77
N GLN A 50 17.98 -9.87 5.09
CA GLN A 50 19.43 -9.82 5.03
C GLN A 50 19.94 -8.50 4.46
N ALA A 51 19.41 -8.08 3.30
CA ALA A 51 19.80 -6.82 2.66
C ALA A 51 19.48 -5.59 3.53
N THR A 52 18.36 -5.59 4.25
CA THR A 52 17.99 -4.51 5.18
C THR A 52 18.95 -4.46 6.36
N PHE A 53 19.25 -5.60 6.99
CA PHE A 53 20.18 -5.65 8.12
C PHE A 53 21.62 -5.30 7.73
N ASP A 54 22.07 -5.77 6.57
CA ASP A 54 23.40 -5.43 6.05
C ASP A 54 23.50 -3.93 5.76
N ALA A 55 22.44 -3.31 5.24
CA ALA A 55 22.41 -1.86 5.04
C ALA A 55 22.49 -1.09 6.37
N ILE A 56 21.76 -1.53 7.41
CA ILE A 56 21.77 -0.86 8.72
C ILE A 56 23.11 -1.06 9.45
N LEU A 57 23.62 -2.30 9.48
CA LEU A 57 24.76 -2.67 10.31
C LEU A 57 26.11 -2.45 9.62
N LEU A 58 26.21 -2.67 8.31
CA LEU A 58 27.48 -2.58 7.58
C LEU A 58 27.62 -1.26 6.81
N ARG A 59 26.51 -0.70 6.31
CA ARG A 59 26.51 0.55 5.54
C ARG A 59 26.04 1.76 6.36
N HIS A 60 25.69 1.54 7.63
CA HIS A 60 25.20 2.56 8.56
C HIS A 60 24.00 3.35 8.02
N ASP A 61 23.18 2.73 7.16
CA ASP A 61 21.96 3.33 6.60
C ASP A 61 20.79 3.15 7.57
N TYR A 62 20.76 3.99 8.60
CA TYR A 62 19.75 3.94 9.65
C TYR A 62 18.35 4.36 9.19
N SER A 63 18.21 4.96 8.00
CA SER A 63 16.89 5.26 7.42
C SER A 63 16.05 3.99 7.22
N ARG A 64 16.71 2.85 6.98
CA ARG A 64 16.08 1.54 6.77
C ARG A 64 15.60 0.87 8.05
N ILE A 65 15.81 1.48 9.21
CA ILE A 65 15.17 1.03 10.45
C ILE A 65 13.63 1.06 10.31
N ASN A 66 13.10 2.05 9.58
CA ASN A 66 11.68 2.14 9.26
C ASN A 66 11.19 0.91 8.48
N ASP A 67 12.00 0.37 7.56
CA ASP A 67 11.67 -0.86 6.83
C ASP A 67 11.50 -2.05 7.79
N VAL A 68 12.30 -2.10 8.87
CA VAL A 68 12.20 -3.15 9.90
C VAL A 68 10.91 -2.98 10.71
N PHE A 69 10.59 -1.75 11.13
CA PHE A 69 9.32 -1.49 11.82
C PHE A 69 8.11 -1.80 10.94
N ASP A 70 8.13 -1.40 9.67
CA ASP A 70 7.06 -1.70 8.72
C ASP A 70 6.89 -3.21 8.54
N ASP A 71 7.99 -3.97 8.41
CA ASP A 71 7.91 -5.43 8.25
C ASP A 71 7.41 -6.16 9.51
N LEU A 72 7.67 -5.62 10.71
CA LEU A 72 7.27 -6.21 11.99
C LEU A 72 5.83 -5.87 12.38
N PHE A 73 5.43 -4.60 12.19
CA PHE A 73 4.19 -4.04 12.71
C PHE A 73 3.15 -3.77 11.61
N LYS A 74 3.54 -3.45 10.38
CA LYS A 74 2.64 -3.26 9.22
C LYS A 74 2.61 -4.50 8.34
N LYS A 75 2.20 -5.63 8.91
CA LYS A 75 2.21 -6.93 8.22
C LYS A 75 1.34 -6.93 6.96
N ARG A 76 1.96 -7.07 5.79
CA ARG A 76 1.31 -7.12 4.47
C ARG A 76 0.64 -8.46 4.13
N THR A 77 0.47 -9.35 5.12
CA THR A 77 -0.02 -10.71 4.90
C THR A 77 -1.54 -10.80 5.06
N ARG A 78 -2.18 -11.70 4.28
CA ARG A 78 -3.63 -11.94 4.28
C ARG A 78 -4.21 -12.21 5.67
N ASN A 79 -3.43 -12.85 6.55
CA ASN A 79 -3.86 -13.23 7.90
C ASN A 79 -3.71 -12.11 8.94
N SER A 80 -3.00 -11.03 8.61
CA SER A 80 -2.75 -9.92 9.54
C SER A 80 -3.39 -8.61 9.10
N MET A 81 -3.69 -8.47 7.82
CA MET A 81 -4.42 -7.32 7.27
C MET A 81 -5.92 -7.47 7.49
N SER A 82 -6.63 -6.37 7.72
CA SER A 82 -8.09 -6.36 7.75
C SER A 82 -8.65 -6.96 6.45
N LYS A 83 -9.59 -7.90 6.56
CA LYS A 83 -10.16 -8.66 5.43
C LYS A 83 -10.61 -7.74 4.27
N TRP A 84 -11.26 -6.62 4.60
CA TRP A 84 -11.76 -5.65 3.63
C TRP A 84 -10.63 -4.94 2.86
N LEU A 85 -9.52 -4.63 3.52
CA LEU A 85 -8.39 -3.92 2.90
C LEU A 85 -7.65 -4.84 1.93
N TYR A 86 -7.50 -6.12 2.31
CA TYR A 86 -7.00 -7.16 1.42
C TYR A 86 -7.93 -7.33 0.20
N GLN A 87 -9.26 -7.40 0.43
CA GLN A 87 -10.23 -7.49 -0.66
C GLN A 87 -10.15 -6.28 -1.59
N LEU A 88 -10.07 -5.06 -1.05
CA LEU A 88 -9.91 -3.84 -1.85
C LEU A 88 -8.67 -3.93 -2.75
N ARG A 89 -7.53 -4.37 -2.20
CA ARG A 89 -6.27 -4.52 -2.94
C ARG A 89 -6.43 -5.45 -4.13
N GLU A 90 -6.95 -6.65 -3.90
CA GLU A 90 -7.08 -7.71 -4.92
C GLU A 90 -8.26 -7.49 -5.90
N THR A 91 -9.24 -6.65 -5.56
CA THR A 91 -10.44 -6.48 -6.39
C THR A 91 -10.14 -5.68 -7.65
N ASP A 92 -10.45 -6.25 -8.83
CA ASP A 92 -10.32 -5.53 -10.10
C ASP A 92 -11.17 -4.26 -10.17
N TYR A 93 -10.66 -3.26 -10.90
CA TYR A 93 -11.34 -1.96 -11.05
C TYR A 93 -12.77 -2.09 -11.59
N LEU A 94 -13.03 -3.08 -12.48
CA LEU A 94 -14.36 -3.33 -13.05
C LEU A 94 -15.43 -3.60 -12.00
N LYS A 95 -15.05 -4.25 -10.90
CA LYS A 95 -15.96 -4.59 -9.80
C LYS A 95 -16.17 -3.40 -8.86
N LEU A 96 -15.19 -2.50 -8.77
CA LEU A 96 -15.26 -1.30 -7.94
C LEU A 96 -15.95 -0.13 -8.66
N LYS A 97 -15.82 -0.05 -9.98
CA LYS A 97 -16.34 1.03 -10.84
C LYS A 97 -17.80 1.41 -10.56
N PRO A 98 -18.76 0.47 -10.40
CA PRO A 98 -20.16 0.82 -10.15
C PRO A 98 -20.41 1.47 -8.77
N TYR A 99 -19.52 1.22 -7.81
CA TYR A 99 -19.66 1.68 -6.43
C TYR A 99 -18.75 2.87 -6.12
N TRP A 100 -17.80 3.18 -7.00
CA TRP A 100 -16.87 4.29 -6.80
C TRP A 100 -17.57 5.63 -6.99
N PRO A 101 -17.45 6.58 -6.06
CA PRO A 101 -18.05 7.90 -6.21
C PRO A 101 -17.41 8.64 -7.39
N GLN A 102 -18.26 9.05 -8.32
CA GLN A 102 -17.91 9.74 -9.56
C GLN A 102 -18.74 11.01 -9.66
N VAL A 103 -18.07 12.13 -9.85
CA VAL A 103 -18.67 13.46 -9.86
C VAL A 103 -18.35 14.13 -11.19
N GLU A 104 -19.39 14.64 -11.85
CA GLU A 104 -19.24 15.45 -13.06
C GLU A 104 -19.26 16.92 -12.62
N LEU A 105 -18.13 17.61 -12.69
CA LEU A 105 -17.93 18.94 -12.08
C LEU A 105 -18.95 19.98 -12.59
N ILE A 106 -19.41 19.83 -13.83
CA ILE A 106 -20.38 20.75 -14.44
C ILE A 106 -21.74 20.72 -13.72
N GLN A 107 -22.10 19.59 -13.11
CA GLN A 107 -23.37 19.43 -12.37
C GLN A 107 -23.28 20.06 -10.97
N GLU A 108 -22.08 20.27 -10.43
CA GLU A 108 -21.88 20.93 -9.13
C GLU A 108 -21.81 22.45 -9.25
N ILE A 109 -21.30 22.96 -10.39
CA ILE A 109 -21.03 24.39 -10.58
C ILE A 109 -22.23 25.11 -11.20
N ILE A 110 -22.97 24.45 -12.08
CA ILE A 110 -24.05 25.07 -12.87
C ILE A 110 -25.40 24.55 -12.37
N ASP A 111 -26.38 25.44 -12.24
CA ASP A 111 -27.76 25.07 -11.91
C ASP A 111 -28.27 23.97 -12.85
N ASN A 112 -28.88 22.94 -12.27
CA ASN A 112 -29.34 21.73 -12.97
C ASN A 112 -30.30 22.01 -14.15
N GLU A 113 -30.96 23.17 -14.18
CA GLU A 113 -31.92 23.57 -15.21
C GLU A 113 -31.28 24.29 -16.41
N SER A 114 -29.97 24.50 -16.41
CA SER A 114 -29.27 25.15 -17.51
C SER A 114 -29.27 24.28 -18.79
N ASN A 115 -29.55 24.93 -19.92
CA ASN A 115 -29.43 24.32 -21.26
C ASN A 115 -28.05 23.72 -21.57
N VAL A 116 -27.02 24.11 -20.82
CA VAL A 116 -25.66 23.58 -20.95
C VAL A 116 -25.55 22.21 -20.28
N VAL A 117 -26.11 22.05 -19.08
CA VAL A 117 -26.11 20.79 -18.32
C VAL A 117 -26.94 19.73 -19.06
N THR A 118 -28.11 20.10 -19.59
CA THR A 118 -28.94 19.16 -20.35
C THR A 118 -28.25 18.66 -21.62
N LYS A 119 -27.52 19.53 -22.35
CA LYS A 119 -26.70 19.12 -23.52
C LYS A 119 -25.54 18.22 -23.11
N TYR A 120 -24.91 18.49 -21.98
CA TYR A 120 -23.84 17.66 -21.42
C TYR A 120 -24.34 16.25 -21.11
N ASP A 121 -25.45 16.15 -20.38
CA ASP A 121 -26.06 14.88 -19.95
C ASP A 121 -26.56 14.06 -21.14
N GLN A 122 -27.14 14.71 -22.16
CA GLN A 122 -27.52 14.02 -23.41
C GLN A 122 -26.31 13.37 -24.09
N LYS A 123 -25.17 14.07 -24.14
CA LYS A 123 -23.94 13.52 -24.72
C LYS A 123 -23.34 12.41 -23.86
N LEU A 124 -23.43 12.54 -22.53
CA LEU A 124 -23.03 11.53 -21.56
C LEU A 124 -23.84 10.24 -21.71
N ALA A 125 -25.16 10.37 -21.85
CA ALA A 125 -26.09 9.24 -22.03
C ALA A 125 -25.82 8.51 -23.35
N ARG A 126 -25.57 9.24 -24.45
CA ARG A 126 -25.19 8.66 -25.75
C ARG A 126 -23.91 7.83 -25.67
N GLN A 127 -22.95 8.26 -24.86
CA GLN A 127 -21.71 7.50 -24.66
C GLN A 127 -21.94 6.22 -23.86
N ARG A 128 -22.91 6.17 -22.93
CA ARG A 128 -23.27 4.95 -22.19
C ARG A 128 -23.97 3.92 -23.08
N THR A 129 -24.77 4.36 -24.05
CA THR A 129 -25.43 3.48 -25.03
C THR A 129 -24.52 2.93 -26.11
N ASN A 130 -23.27 3.41 -26.22
CA ASN A 130 -22.27 2.84 -27.12
C ASN A 130 -21.56 1.61 -26.52
N ASP A 131 -21.92 1.19 -25.29
CA ASP A 131 -21.57 -0.14 -24.81
C ASP A 131 -22.24 -1.16 -25.74
N ILE A 132 -21.43 -2.00 -26.37
CA ILE A 132 -21.85 -2.98 -27.38
C ILE A 132 -22.99 -3.82 -26.81
N CYS A 133 -24.22 -3.52 -27.21
CA CYS A 133 -25.35 -4.36 -26.92
C CYS A 133 -25.17 -5.65 -27.72
N VAL A 134 -24.90 -6.76 -27.02
CA VAL A 134 -24.69 -8.08 -27.64
C VAL A 134 -25.84 -8.44 -28.58
N TYR A 135 -27.06 -8.02 -28.27
CA TYR A 135 -28.23 -8.19 -29.16
C TYR A 135 -28.09 -7.41 -30.46
N ASP A 136 -27.61 -6.17 -30.41
CA ASP A 136 -27.45 -5.32 -31.59
C ASP A 136 -26.23 -5.78 -32.43
N PHE A 137 -25.17 -6.26 -31.78
CA PHE A 137 -23.98 -6.84 -32.44
C PHE A 137 -24.27 -8.19 -33.10
N LEU A 138 -25.00 -9.07 -32.41
CA LEU A 138 -25.40 -10.39 -32.93
C LEU A 138 -26.65 -10.34 -33.81
N LYS A 139 -27.22 -9.15 -34.06
CA LYS A 139 -28.48 -8.96 -34.81
C LYS A 139 -29.61 -9.86 -34.30
N LEU A 140 -29.67 -10.07 -32.99
CA LEU A 140 -30.73 -10.85 -32.37
C LEU A 140 -31.99 -9.98 -32.27
N ASP A 141 -33.05 -10.47 -32.88
CA ASP A 141 -34.30 -9.75 -33.01
C ASP A 141 -35.02 -9.67 -31.66
N LYS A 142 -35.02 -8.49 -31.04
CA LYS A 142 -35.56 -8.25 -29.69
C LYS A 142 -37.04 -8.64 -29.56
N GLN A 143 -37.77 -8.73 -30.67
CA GLN A 143 -39.20 -9.04 -30.68
C GLN A 143 -39.53 -10.53 -30.85
N ARG A 144 -38.61 -11.35 -31.41
CA ARG A 144 -38.85 -12.79 -31.58
C ARG A 144 -38.76 -13.61 -30.29
N ASN A 145 -38.17 -13.05 -29.23
CA ASN A 145 -37.96 -13.76 -27.97
C ASN A 145 -39.09 -13.59 -26.94
N ASN A 146 -40.16 -12.85 -27.26
CA ASN A 146 -41.32 -12.73 -26.37
C ASN A 146 -42.26 -13.95 -26.44
N SER A 147 -42.05 -14.88 -27.39
CA SER A 147 -42.95 -16.02 -27.62
C SER A 147 -42.24 -17.38 -27.71
N VAL A 148 -40.95 -17.45 -27.39
CA VAL A 148 -40.26 -18.74 -27.24
C VAL A 148 -40.05 -18.93 -25.75
N GLU A 149 -40.73 -19.93 -25.19
CA GLU A 149 -40.51 -20.43 -23.83
C GLU A 149 -38.99 -20.48 -23.57
N MET A 150 -38.55 -19.66 -22.61
CA MET A 150 -37.16 -19.57 -22.17
C MET A 150 -36.68 -20.95 -21.72
N TYR A 151 -36.16 -21.76 -22.64
CA TYR A 151 -35.17 -22.73 -22.26
C TYR A 151 -33.95 -21.93 -21.79
N ASP A 152 -33.84 -21.86 -20.47
CA ASP A 152 -32.82 -21.25 -19.64
C ASP A 152 -31.41 -21.42 -20.22
N LEU A 153 -31.02 -20.50 -21.10
CA LEU A 153 -29.61 -20.13 -21.23
C LEU A 153 -29.25 -19.31 -19.99
N SER A 154 -29.22 -19.99 -18.85
CA SER A 154 -28.63 -19.45 -17.65
C SER A 154 -27.12 -19.35 -17.92
N PRO A 155 -26.50 -18.16 -17.75
CA PRO A 155 -25.06 -18.07 -17.85
C PRO A 155 -24.46 -19.06 -16.85
N ILE A 156 -23.47 -19.84 -17.27
CA ILE A 156 -22.74 -20.76 -16.37
C ILE A 156 -22.19 -19.90 -15.23
N LYS A 157 -22.89 -19.91 -14.10
CA LYS A 157 -22.48 -19.22 -12.89
C LYS A 157 -21.24 -19.93 -12.40
N ARG A 158 -20.05 -19.47 -12.82
CA ARG A 158 -18.86 -19.69 -12.01
C ARG A 158 -19.21 -19.16 -10.63
N GLN A 159 -19.40 -20.06 -9.68
CA GLN A 159 -19.55 -19.74 -8.26
C GLN A 159 -18.24 -19.11 -7.79
N LEU A 160 -18.03 -17.86 -8.16
CA LEU A 160 -17.12 -16.99 -7.43
C LEU A 160 -17.86 -16.68 -6.15
N GLU A 161 -17.38 -17.28 -5.05
CA GLU A 161 -17.77 -16.93 -3.70
C GLU A 161 -17.94 -15.42 -3.62
N VAL A 162 -19.19 -14.97 -3.48
CA VAL A 162 -19.48 -13.55 -3.28
C VAL A 162 -18.77 -13.17 -1.99
N PRO A 163 -17.84 -12.19 -2.02
CA PRO A 163 -17.15 -11.79 -0.80
C PRO A 163 -18.20 -11.42 0.25
N THR A 164 -17.99 -11.88 1.48
CA THR A 164 -18.90 -11.69 2.62
C THR A 164 -19.20 -10.22 2.93
N ASP A 165 -18.40 -9.29 2.38
CA ASP A 165 -18.63 -7.84 2.40
C ASP A 165 -19.02 -7.39 0.97
N SER A 166 -20.16 -6.70 0.82
CA SER A 166 -20.55 -6.08 -0.45
C SER A 166 -19.48 -5.09 -0.91
N TYR A 167 -19.18 -5.02 -2.22
CA TYR A 167 -18.20 -4.05 -2.77
C TYR A 167 -18.51 -2.61 -2.37
N LYS A 168 -19.79 -2.28 -2.17
CA LYS A 168 -20.23 -1.00 -1.62
C LYS A 168 -19.64 -0.72 -0.23
N CYS A 169 -19.74 -1.68 0.69
CA CYS A 169 -19.18 -1.56 2.04
C CYS A 169 -17.66 -1.41 2.03
N ILE A 170 -16.98 -2.08 1.07
CA ILE A 170 -15.53 -1.95 0.90
C ILE A 170 -15.16 -0.53 0.49
N VAL A 171 -15.91 0.07 -0.46
CA VAL A 171 -15.68 1.45 -0.91
C VAL A 171 -16.00 2.47 0.19
N GLU A 172 -17.05 2.25 0.99
CA GLU A 172 -17.38 3.11 2.14
C GLU A 172 -16.26 3.11 3.19
N ARG A 173 -15.75 1.93 3.58
CA ARG A 173 -14.58 1.83 4.48
C ARG A 173 -13.31 2.44 3.88
N ALA A 174 -13.14 2.31 2.57
CA ALA A 174 -12.04 2.96 1.86
C ALA A 174 -12.13 4.49 1.96
N LYS A 175 -13.34 5.05 1.87
CA LYS A 175 -13.59 6.49 2.05
C LYS A 175 -13.25 6.92 3.48
N GLU A 176 -13.70 6.19 4.50
CA GLU A 176 -13.36 6.48 5.90
C GLU A 176 -11.83 6.51 6.15
N LEU A 177 -11.11 5.52 5.60
CA LEU A 177 -9.65 5.48 5.71
C LEU A 177 -9.00 6.66 4.97
N PHE A 178 -9.49 6.99 3.77
CA PHE A 178 -9.00 8.14 3.01
C PHE A 178 -9.18 9.45 3.79
N ASP A 179 -10.38 9.67 4.34
CA ASP A 179 -10.70 10.87 5.12
C ASP A 179 -9.81 10.98 6.36
N PHE A 180 -9.53 9.85 7.02
CA PHE A 180 -8.58 9.79 8.11
C PHE A 180 -7.15 10.17 7.68
N LEU A 181 -6.67 9.63 6.56
CA LEU A 181 -5.33 9.96 6.03
C LEU A 181 -5.23 11.44 5.67
N MET A 182 -6.26 11.99 5.04
CA MET A 182 -6.30 13.40 4.66
C MET A 182 -6.38 14.33 5.85
N LYS A 183 -7.15 13.99 6.88
CA LYS A 183 -7.19 14.76 8.12
C LYS A 183 -5.82 14.82 8.81
N ASN A 184 -5.00 13.78 8.65
CA ASN A 184 -3.70 13.64 9.29
C ASN A 184 -2.51 13.84 8.33
N HIS A 185 -2.74 14.34 7.11
CA HIS A 185 -1.70 14.43 6.07
C HIS A 185 -0.49 15.27 6.47
N SER A 186 -0.64 16.25 7.37
CA SER A 186 0.47 17.08 7.85
C SER A 186 1.40 16.32 8.81
N ARG A 187 0.91 15.23 9.42
CA ARG A 187 1.64 14.39 10.37
C ARG A 187 2.16 13.11 9.73
N LEU A 188 1.57 12.71 8.61
CA LEU A 188 1.93 11.52 7.86
C LEU A 188 2.77 11.95 6.65
N ASP A 189 3.89 11.27 6.38
CA ASP A 189 4.70 11.56 5.20
C ASP A 189 4.04 11.00 3.92
N ILE A 190 2.90 11.59 3.55
CA ILE A 190 2.11 11.19 2.39
C ILE A 190 2.69 11.89 1.16
N SER A 191 3.62 11.22 0.49
CA SER A 191 4.22 11.71 -0.76
C SER A 191 3.23 11.72 -1.94
N ASN A 192 2.24 10.83 -1.91
CA ASN A 192 1.24 10.68 -2.97
C ASN A 192 0.07 11.65 -2.76
N LYS A 193 0.08 12.75 -3.51
CA LYS A 193 -0.97 13.77 -3.51
C LYS A 193 -2.20 13.31 -4.31
N VAL A 194 -3.02 12.43 -3.74
CA VAL A 194 -4.35 12.16 -4.31
C VAL A 194 -5.31 13.17 -3.74
N ALA A 195 -5.69 14.23 -4.47
CA ALA A 195 -6.45 15.34 -3.87
C ALA A 195 -7.81 14.91 -3.26
N ASN A 196 -8.54 14.03 -3.95
CA ASN A 196 -9.91 13.63 -3.56
C ASN A 196 -10.10 12.12 -3.65
N PHE A 197 -10.97 11.56 -2.81
CA PHE A 197 -11.37 10.14 -2.92
C PHE A 197 -12.24 9.92 -4.16
N GLU A 198 -13.12 10.88 -4.41
CA GLU A 198 -14.08 10.87 -5.50
C GLU A 198 -13.40 11.21 -6.82
N MET A 199 -13.84 10.56 -7.88
CA MET A 199 -13.31 10.81 -9.21
C MET A 199 -14.07 12.00 -9.81
N ILE A 200 -13.39 13.15 -9.92
CA ILE A 200 -13.97 14.38 -10.47
C ILE A 200 -13.64 14.47 -11.96
N TYR A 201 -14.67 14.54 -12.78
CA TYR A 201 -14.57 14.77 -14.22
C TYR A 201 -14.82 16.24 -14.53
N GLU A 202 -13.75 16.93 -14.92
CA GLU A 202 -13.85 18.27 -15.47
C GLU A 202 -14.37 18.22 -16.91
N PRO A 203 -15.22 19.18 -17.33
CA PRO A 203 -15.57 19.30 -18.73
C PRO A 203 -14.33 19.65 -19.57
N THR A 204 -14.37 19.27 -20.85
CA THR A 204 -13.35 19.70 -21.83
C THR A 204 -13.39 21.22 -22.04
N THR A 205 -12.39 21.77 -22.74
CA THR A 205 -12.37 23.19 -23.16
C THR A 205 -13.63 23.62 -23.93
N THR A 206 -14.34 22.66 -24.53
CA THR A 206 -15.61 22.88 -25.26
C THR A 206 -16.86 22.74 -24.38
N GLY A 207 -16.71 22.51 -23.07
CA GLY A 207 -17.83 22.29 -22.16
C GLY A 207 -18.49 20.91 -22.29
N LEU A 208 -17.84 19.94 -22.94
CA LEU A 208 -18.39 18.61 -23.22
C LEU A 208 -17.69 17.52 -22.40
N PRO A 209 -18.37 16.38 -22.14
CA PRO A 209 -17.74 15.26 -21.44
C PRO A 209 -16.61 14.67 -22.27
N TRP A 210 -15.58 14.21 -21.58
CA TRP A 210 -14.51 13.40 -22.17
C TRP A 210 -15.05 12.09 -22.76
N SER A 211 -14.29 11.46 -23.66
CA SER A 211 -14.65 10.15 -24.20
C SER A 211 -14.79 9.09 -23.10
N ALA A 212 -15.63 8.07 -23.33
CA ALA A 212 -15.85 6.99 -22.38
C ALA A 212 -14.53 6.28 -22.01
N ASP A 213 -13.68 6.00 -23.01
CA ASP A 213 -12.38 5.35 -22.82
C ASP A 213 -11.44 6.18 -21.95
N TYR A 214 -11.40 7.49 -22.16
CA TYR A 214 -10.55 8.37 -21.37
C TYR A 214 -11.03 8.46 -19.92
N ARG A 215 -12.35 8.52 -19.70
CA ARG A 215 -12.93 8.51 -18.35
C ARG A 215 -12.64 7.19 -17.62
N ASP A 216 -12.78 6.06 -18.31
CA ASP A 216 -12.46 4.75 -17.73
C ASP A 216 -10.98 4.62 -17.38
N LEU A 217 -10.08 5.07 -18.26
CA LEU A 217 -8.64 5.10 -18.00
C LEU A 217 -8.30 5.97 -16.79
N ARG A 218 -8.92 7.15 -16.69
CA ARG A 218 -8.70 8.09 -15.58
C ARG A 218 -9.21 7.52 -14.26
N LEU A 219 -10.40 6.90 -14.25
CA LEU A 219 -10.95 6.21 -13.09
C LEU A 219 -10.08 5.03 -12.66
N ARG A 220 -9.62 4.20 -13.60
CA ARG A 220 -8.71 3.09 -13.30
C ARG A 220 -7.44 3.58 -12.63
N LYS A 221 -6.80 4.61 -13.20
CA LYS A 221 -5.59 5.23 -12.64
C LYS A 221 -5.86 5.82 -11.25
N HIS A 222 -7.01 6.45 -11.06
CA HIS A 222 -7.43 7.02 -9.78
C HIS A 222 -7.57 5.96 -8.68
N ILE A 223 -8.32 4.89 -8.96
CA ILE A 223 -8.49 3.76 -8.03
C ILE A 223 -7.13 3.12 -7.73
N SER A 224 -6.28 2.93 -8.74
CA SER A 224 -4.92 2.41 -8.53
C SER A 224 -4.08 3.30 -7.63
N ASN A 225 -4.14 4.62 -7.81
CA ASN A 225 -3.41 5.56 -6.95
C ASN A 225 -3.90 5.51 -5.50
N ILE A 226 -5.21 5.38 -5.28
CA ILE A 226 -5.79 5.25 -3.94
C ILE A 226 -5.39 3.92 -3.30
N LYS A 227 -5.36 2.83 -4.06
CA LYS A 227 -4.82 1.55 -3.56
C LYS A 227 -3.34 1.69 -3.15
N LEU A 228 -2.51 2.32 -3.98
CA LEU A 228 -1.11 2.57 -3.66
C LEU A 228 -0.95 3.46 -2.42
N LEU A 229 -1.81 4.46 -2.25
CA LEU A 229 -1.85 5.30 -1.06
C LEU A 229 -2.09 4.44 0.20
N PHE A 230 -3.07 3.54 0.18
CA PHE A 230 -3.34 2.65 1.30
C PHE A 230 -2.25 1.60 1.52
N GLU A 231 -1.60 1.11 0.45
CA GLU A 231 -0.47 0.19 0.57
C GLU A 231 0.75 0.84 1.23
N SER A 232 0.98 2.13 0.97
CA SER A 232 2.04 2.90 1.62
C SER A 232 1.70 3.28 3.07
N ASN A 233 0.41 3.47 3.37
CA ASN A 233 -0.07 3.91 4.69
C ASN A 233 -0.93 2.84 5.36
N LEU A 234 -0.38 1.63 5.51
CA LEU A 234 -1.10 0.53 6.14
C LEU A 234 -1.38 0.82 7.62
N PRO A 235 -2.63 0.64 8.08
CA PRO A 235 -2.96 0.82 9.48
C PRO A 235 -2.27 -0.24 10.35
N MET A 236 -1.80 0.19 11.51
CA MET A 236 -1.22 -0.67 12.54
C MET A 236 -2.31 -1.12 13.52
N LYS A 237 -2.14 -2.30 14.14
CA LYS A 237 -3.04 -2.75 15.20
C LYS A 237 -2.93 -1.84 16.42
N GLN A 238 -4.03 -1.70 17.16
CA GLN A 238 -4.07 -0.86 18.35
C GLN A 238 -3.07 -1.31 19.43
N ASP A 239 -2.98 -2.62 19.67
CA ASP A 239 -2.04 -3.18 20.66
C ASP A 239 -0.58 -2.89 20.29
N ASP A 240 -0.27 -2.97 19.00
CA ASP A 240 1.05 -2.69 18.44
C ASP A 240 1.41 -1.21 18.58
N LEU A 241 0.44 -0.32 18.33
CA LEU A 241 0.59 1.11 18.52
C LEU A 241 0.74 1.48 20.00
N ALA A 242 -0.05 0.85 20.88
CA ALA A 242 0.04 1.04 22.32
C ALA A 242 1.44 0.64 22.83
N GLN A 243 1.97 -0.49 22.36
CA GLN A 243 3.31 -0.94 22.69
C GLN A 243 4.39 0.04 22.19
N LEU A 244 4.30 0.53 20.96
CA LEU A 244 5.27 1.53 20.47
C LEU A 244 5.16 2.83 21.25
N SER A 245 3.95 3.23 21.64
CA SER A 245 3.73 4.44 22.44
C SER A 245 4.31 4.31 23.86
N SER A 246 4.18 3.13 24.49
CA SER A 246 4.76 2.91 25.82
C SER A 246 6.29 2.95 25.78
N ILE A 247 6.88 2.41 24.72
CA ILE A 247 8.33 2.48 24.48
C ILE A 247 8.79 3.92 24.27
N MET A 248 8.05 4.72 23.48
CA MET A 248 8.40 6.12 23.21
C MET A 248 8.25 7.03 24.42
N LEU A 249 7.30 6.73 25.32
CA LEU A 249 7.02 7.53 26.50
C LEU A 249 7.80 7.09 27.75
N ASP A 250 8.54 5.98 27.69
CA ASP A 250 9.34 5.49 28.81
C ASP A 250 10.61 6.36 29.00
N PRO A 251 10.76 7.10 30.12
CA PRO A 251 11.95 7.89 30.39
C PRO A 251 13.21 7.04 30.58
N ASN A 252 13.06 5.75 30.90
CA ASN A 252 14.16 4.80 31.06
C ASN A 252 14.43 3.98 29.80
N PHE A 253 13.91 4.42 28.65
CA PHE A 253 14.11 3.75 27.38
C PHE A 253 15.60 3.56 27.07
N THR A 254 16.01 2.30 26.91
CA THR A 254 17.39 1.95 26.55
C THR A 254 17.42 1.18 25.23
N ILE A 255 18.15 1.74 24.26
CA ILE A 255 18.48 1.03 23.02
C ILE A 255 19.40 -0.15 23.37
N ASN A 256 19.22 -1.26 22.65
CA ASN A 256 19.98 -2.50 22.85
C ASN A 256 21.49 -2.27 23.14
N PRO A 257 21.99 -2.68 24.33
CA PRO A 257 23.38 -2.45 24.72
C PRO A 257 24.39 -3.19 23.84
N ILE A 258 23.96 -4.26 23.15
CA ILE A 258 24.81 -5.02 22.23
C ILE A 258 25.16 -4.17 21.00
N PHE A 259 24.23 -3.33 20.53
CA PHE A 259 24.50 -2.43 19.41
C PHE A 259 25.63 -1.46 19.76
N TYR A 260 25.56 -0.80 20.92
CA TYR A 260 26.62 0.11 21.38
C TYR A 260 27.98 -0.57 21.48
N LYS A 261 28.04 -1.79 22.05
CA LYS A 261 29.28 -2.57 22.13
C LYS A 261 29.87 -2.88 20.75
N VAL A 262 29.03 -3.10 19.73
CA VAL A 262 29.49 -3.33 18.36
C VAL A 262 30.03 -2.03 17.75
N MET A 263 29.30 -0.92 17.89
CA MET A 263 29.72 0.38 17.37
C MET A 263 31.04 0.86 17.98
N ILE A 264 31.24 0.66 19.29
CA ILE A 264 32.52 0.98 19.96
C ILE A 264 33.67 0.20 19.34
N ARG A 265 33.50 -1.12 19.16
CA ARG A 265 34.53 -1.97 18.53
C ARG A 265 34.81 -1.62 17.08
N GLU A 266 33.79 -1.22 16.32
CA GLU A 266 33.98 -0.74 14.94
C GLU A 266 34.76 0.58 14.92
N ARG A 267 34.46 1.49 15.85
CA ARG A 267 35.21 2.74 16.02
C ARG A 267 36.66 2.47 16.40
N GLU A 268 36.91 1.59 17.36
CA GLU A 268 38.27 1.19 17.78
C GLU A 268 39.05 0.60 16.60
N LYS A 269 38.45 -0.29 15.81
CA LYS A 269 39.09 -0.83 14.60
C LYS A 269 39.38 0.24 13.54
N ALA A 270 38.47 1.18 13.34
CA ALA A 270 38.67 2.30 12.43
C ALA A 270 39.80 3.24 12.88
N LEU A 271 40.07 3.31 14.19
CA LEU A 271 41.20 4.05 14.77
C LEU A 271 42.52 3.26 14.62
N GLU A 272 42.50 1.94 14.80
CA GLU A 272 43.68 1.05 14.65
C GLU A 272 44.11 0.85 13.18
N THR A 273 43.16 0.90 12.25
CA THR A 273 43.42 0.85 10.80
C THR A 273 42.93 2.14 10.14
N PRO A 274 43.74 3.22 10.17
CA PRO A 274 43.29 4.51 9.65
C PRO A 274 42.98 4.38 8.16
N PRO A 275 41.80 4.84 7.71
CA PRO A 275 41.47 4.82 6.29
C PRO A 275 42.44 5.72 5.53
N ASN A 276 42.61 5.44 4.23
CA ASN A 276 43.38 6.24 3.28
C ASN A 276 43.22 7.76 3.58
N PRO A 277 44.29 8.56 3.71
CA PRO A 277 44.27 9.95 4.22
C PRO A 277 43.18 10.87 3.63
N LEU A 278 42.74 10.63 2.40
CA LEU A 278 41.63 11.35 1.76
C LEU A 278 40.27 11.12 2.43
N VAL A 279 40.01 9.91 2.93
CA VAL A 279 38.78 9.55 3.64
C VAL A 279 38.78 10.15 5.05
N SER A 280 39.94 10.20 5.71
CA SER A 280 40.10 10.82 7.02
C SER A 280 39.76 12.33 6.98
N LYS A 281 40.21 13.04 5.93
CA LYS A 281 39.85 14.45 5.69
C LYS A 281 38.35 14.64 5.46
N HIS A 282 37.68 13.70 4.78
CA HIS A 282 36.22 13.75 4.56
C HIS A 282 35.41 13.46 5.84
N LEU A 283 35.90 12.56 6.71
CA LEU A 283 35.26 12.25 7.99
C LEU A 283 35.44 13.39 9.02
N GLN A 284 36.58 14.07 9.01
CA GLN A 284 36.82 15.29 9.80
C GLN A 284 35.91 16.44 9.38
N LEU A 285 35.70 16.63 8.08
CA LEU A 285 34.76 17.65 7.56
C LEU A 285 33.30 17.38 7.97
N LYS A 286 32.93 16.13 8.29
CA LYS A 286 31.59 15.76 8.77
C LYS A 286 31.44 15.77 10.30
N GLN A 287 32.46 16.23 11.06
CA GLN A 287 32.46 16.27 12.53
C GLN A 287 32.21 14.91 13.23
N LEU A 288 32.45 13.78 12.56
CA LEU A 288 32.24 12.44 13.14
C LEU A 288 33.45 11.93 13.94
N LEU A 289 34.55 12.69 13.93
CA LEU A 289 35.72 12.49 14.78
C LEU A 289 35.90 13.76 15.61
N VAL A 290 35.41 13.74 16.84
CA VAL A 290 35.77 14.74 17.85
C VAL A 290 37.14 14.33 18.39
N GLN A 291 38.09 15.27 18.39
CA GLN A 291 39.39 15.13 19.05
C GLN A 291 39.23 14.98 20.57
#